data_AF-A0A661IDA3-F1
#
_entry.id   AF-A0A661IDA3-F1
#
_cell.length_a   1.000
_cell.length_b   1.000
_cell.length_c   1.000
_cell.angle_alpha   90.00
_cell.angle_beta   90.00
_cell.angle_gamma   90.00
#
_symmetry.space_group_name_H-M   'P 1'
#
loop_
_entity.id
_entity.type
_entity.pdbx_description
1 polymer ?
#
loop_
_entity_poly.entity_id
_entity_poly.type
_entity_poly.pdbx_seq_one_letter_code
_entity_poly.pdbx_strand_id
1 'polypeptide(L)'
;MSDSKFLPVPSGGKETGRKFKLEDVLECFNKPALIRELIYLVGGTVVHGEGNDVDVVIRAGDFPPALAEAILFRLFRAFSSYFNIPYDETPKYLHITINDYGPYTDYIPLFSLALVPRQPVKIFRMSQRGMEIIEKSQRELIVGGYAATSDIDAVQERISEKALQSIFKSFKQTPEEFRNLMWDHTSTQIGVLLEKHEDKESYVDEKGWYIIGKLRYDIPVAKTIAKKIIENPADFGFSVKIGVPGDEIKQVCLGDVCFTEIEEAYFIETSVTPNPANPATKPLKILNE
;
A
#
# COMPACT_ATOMS: atom_id res chain seq x y z
N MET A 1 -7.95 19.24 -32.28
CA MET A 1 -7.22 18.37 -31.35
C MET A 1 -8.24 17.42 -30.78
N SER A 2 -8.09 16.11 -30.94
CA SER A 2 -9.16 15.16 -30.62
C SER A 2 -9.49 15.18 -29.13
N ASP A 3 -10.79 15.24 -28.80
CA ASP A 3 -11.36 15.07 -27.46
C ASP A 3 -11.19 13.61 -26.98
N SER A 4 -9.95 13.13 -26.94
CA SER A 4 -9.67 11.80 -26.40
C SER A 4 -9.89 11.82 -24.89
N LYS A 5 -10.82 10.96 -24.45
CA LYS A 5 -11.08 10.67 -23.03
C LYS A 5 -9.89 9.99 -22.33
N PHE A 6 -8.92 9.51 -23.10
CA PHE A 6 -7.77 8.74 -22.61
C PHE A 6 -6.44 9.40 -22.99
N LEU A 7 -5.38 9.08 -22.22
CA LEU A 7 -4.03 9.54 -22.53
C LEU A 7 -3.57 9.04 -23.91
N PRO A 8 -2.96 9.91 -24.73
CA PRO A 8 -2.48 9.52 -26.04
C PRO A 8 -1.24 8.63 -25.92
N VAL A 9 -1.05 7.75 -26.91
CA VAL A 9 0.20 6.99 -27.09
C VAL A 9 1.00 7.66 -28.22
N PRO A 10 1.92 8.59 -27.91
CA PRO A 10 2.72 9.24 -28.94
C PRO A 10 3.75 8.28 -29.55
N SER A 11 4.08 8.47 -30.83
CA SER A 11 5.22 7.79 -31.48
C SER A 11 6.54 8.26 -30.86
N GLY A 12 7.43 7.33 -30.50
CA GLY A 12 8.68 7.66 -29.78
C GLY A 12 9.67 8.49 -30.60
N GLY A 13 10.30 9.51 -29.98
CA GLY A 13 11.45 10.22 -30.54
C GLY A 13 11.89 11.53 -29.85
N LYS A 14 13.23 11.67 -29.73
CA LYS A 14 14.14 12.80 -29.40
C LYS A 14 14.45 13.18 -27.95
N GLU A 15 15.77 13.29 -27.72
CA GLU A 15 16.44 13.80 -26.51
C GLU A 15 16.05 15.24 -26.20
N THR A 16 15.85 15.53 -24.91
CA THR A 16 15.80 16.91 -24.43
C THR A 16 16.39 17.01 -23.02
N GLY A 17 17.19 18.05 -22.77
CA GLY A 17 17.57 18.50 -21.43
C GLY A 17 16.46 19.29 -20.71
N ARG A 18 15.21 18.81 -20.82
CA ARG A 18 14.03 19.51 -20.28
C ARG A 18 13.87 19.32 -18.78
N LYS A 19 13.47 20.39 -18.10
CA LYS A 19 12.99 20.39 -16.71
C LYS A 19 11.45 20.37 -16.73
N PHE A 20 10.84 19.63 -15.81
CA PHE A 20 9.37 19.49 -15.69
C PHE A 20 8.90 20.13 -14.39
N LYS A 21 7.79 20.88 -14.42
CA LYS A 21 7.12 21.33 -13.19
C LYS A 21 6.10 20.29 -12.75
N LEU A 22 5.83 20.23 -11.43
CA LEU A 22 4.84 19.31 -10.86
C LEU A 22 3.45 19.49 -11.49
N GLU A 23 3.01 20.75 -11.64
CA GLU A 23 1.72 21.10 -12.24
C GLU A 23 1.58 20.52 -13.66
N ASP A 24 2.60 20.71 -14.50
CA ASP A 24 2.61 20.19 -15.88
C ASP A 24 2.53 18.65 -15.91
N VAL A 25 3.18 17.97 -14.96
CA VAL A 25 3.17 16.51 -14.85
C VAL A 25 1.82 16.00 -14.35
N LEU A 26 1.23 16.65 -13.36
CA LEU A 26 -0.10 16.29 -12.86
C LEU A 26 -1.18 16.52 -13.92
N GLU A 27 -1.07 17.60 -14.70
CA GLU A 27 -1.94 17.84 -15.85
C GLU A 27 -1.75 16.76 -16.92
N CYS A 28 -0.51 16.37 -17.22
CA CYS A 28 -0.21 15.31 -18.19
C CYS A 28 -0.90 13.98 -17.81
N PHE A 29 -0.91 13.61 -16.53
CA PHE A 29 -1.48 12.36 -16.03
C PHE A 29 -2.90 12.51 -15.45
N ASN A 30 -3.66 13.55 -15.85
CA ASN A 30 -5.00 13.78 -15.33
C ASN A 30 -6.11 12.95 -16.00
N LYS A 31 -5.80 12.17 -17.06
CA LYS A 31 -6.74 11.29 -17.75
C LYS A 31 -6.40 9.82 -17.56
N PRO A 32 -7.38 8.90 -17.68
CA PRO A 32 -7.10 7.48 -17.71
C PRO A 32 -6.22 7.06 -18.88
N ALA A 33 -5.31 6.11 -18.66
CA ALA A 33 -4.48 5.50 -19.70
C ALA A 33 -5.02 4.10 -20.00
N LEU A 34 -5.46 3.84 -21.23
CA LEU A 34 -5.83 2.48 -21.63
C LEU A 34 -4.57 1.63 -21.81
N ILE A 35 -4.57 0.45 -21.19
CA ILE A 35 -3.49 -0.53 -21.33
C ILE A 35 -3.84 -1.52 -22.44
N ARG A 36 -5.01 -2.18 -22.33
CA ARG A 36 -5.52 -3.15 -23.31
C ARG A 36 -7.00 -3.41 -23.10
N GLU A 37 -7.68 -3.93 -24.12
CA GLU A 37 -8.99 -4.56 -23.94
C GLU A 37 -8.86 -5.80 -23.05
N LEU A 38 -9.83 -6.00 -22.15
CA LEU A 38 -9.76 -7.02 -21.11
C LEU A 38 -10.92 -8.02 -21.17
N ILE A 39 -12.15 -7.54 -21.33
CA ILE A 39 -13.36 -8.37 -21.25
C ILE A 39 -14.15 -8.22 -22.54
N TYR A 40 -14.58 -9.35 -23.09
CA TYR A 40 -15.28 -9.44 -24.37
C TYR A 40 -16.58 -10.20 -24.18
N LEU A 41 -17.69 -9.66 -24.67
CA LEU A 41 -18.90 -10.43 -24.92
C LEU A 41 -18.67 -11.25 -26.19
N VAL A 42 -19.02 -12.53 -26.18
CA VAL A 42 -18.85 -13.44 -27.31
C VAL A 42 -20.08 -14.33 -27.48
N GLY A 43 -20.07 -15.20 -28.49
CA GLY A 43 -21.04 -16.28 -28.61
C GLY A 43 -22.38 -15.87 -29.21
N GLY A 44 -23.42 -16.65 -28.93
CA GLY A 44 -24.71 -16.56 -29.62
C GLY A 44 -25.37 -15.17 -29.53
N THR A 45 -25.26 -14.52 -28.37
CA THR A 45 -25.82 -13.17 -28.16
C THR A 45 -25.18 -12.11 -29.08
N VAL A 46 -23.89 -12.24 -29.41
CA VAL A 46 -23.22 -11.34 -30.35
C VAL A 46 -23.56 -11.68 -31.79
N VAL A 47 -23.56 -12.97 -32.14
CA VAL A 47 -23.75 -13.43 -33.51
C VAL A 47 -25.20 -13.28 -33.98
N HIS A 48 -26.16 -13.54 -33.09
CA HIS A 48 -27.58 -13.61 -33.43
C HIS A 48 -28.43 -12.50 -32.81
N GLY A 49 -27.85 -11.71 -31.90
CA GLY A 49 -28.57 -10.67 -31.13
C GLY A 49 -29.42 -11.22 -29.97
N GLU A 50 -29.52 -12.55 -29.84
CA GLU A 50 -30.20 -13.25 -28.76
C GLU A 50 -29.48 -14.57 -28.43
N GLY A 51 -29.68 -15.07 -27.20
CA GLY A 51 -29.07 -16.30 -26.72
C GLY A 51 -29.77 -16.81 -25.47
N ASN A 52 -29.69 -18.11 -25.21
CA ASN A 52 -30.23 -18.71 -23.99
C ASN A 52 -29.33 -18.43 -22.77
N ASP A 53 -28.05 -18.20 -23.04
CA ASP A 53 -26.96 -17.88 -22.14
C ASP A 53 -26.08 -16.78 -22.73
N VAL A 54 -25.21 -16.24 -21.88
CA VAL A 54 -24.32 -15.12 -22.18
C VAL A 54 -22.89 -15.58 -21.98
N ASP A 55 -22.10 -15.57 -23.05
CA ASP A 55 -20.69 -15.94 -23.02
C ASP A 55 -19.79 -14.71 -22.89
N VAL A 56 -18.85 -14.76 -21.95
CA VAL A 56 -17.85 -13.72 -21.75
C VAL A 56 -16.46 -14.33 -21.74
N VAL A 57 -15.53 -13.70 -22.46
CA VAL A 57 -14.10 -14.03 -22.41
C VAL A 57 -13.35 -12.92 -21.67
N ILE A 58 -12.52 -13.31 -20.71
CA ILE A 58 -11.62 -12.40 -19.99
C ILE A 58 -10.18 -12.74 -20.39
N ARG A 59 -9.47 -11.76 -20.95
CA ARG A 59 -8.04 -11.88 -21.28
C ARG A 59 -7.16 -11.58 -20.06
N ALA A 60 -7.09 -12.52 -19.13
CA ALA A 60 -6.46 -12.34 -17.81
C ALA A 60 -5.69 -13.59 -17.33
N GLY A 61 -5.17 -14.44 -18.21
CA GLY A 61 -4.34 -15.57 -17.78
C GLY A 61 -3.01 -15.15 -17.13
N ASP A 62 -2.59 -13.90 -17.33
CA ASP A 62 -1.48 -13.25 -16.65
C ASP A 62 -1.83 -12.66 -15.26
N PHE A 63 -3.09 -12.70 -14.82
CA PHE A 63 -3.50 -12.10 -13.55
C PHE A 63 -3.31 -13.06 -12.37
N PRO A 64 -2.92 -12.55 -11.18
CA PRO A 64 -2.95 -13.34 -9.95
C PRO A 64 -4.35 -13.88 -9.65
N PRO A 65 -4.50 -15.09 -9.06
CA PRO A 65 -5.80 -15.70 -8.78
C PRO A 65 -6.77 -14.80 -8.01
N ALA A 66 -6.29 -14.09 -6.99
CA ALA A 66 -7.11 -13.19 -6.18
C ALA A 66 -7.71 -12.03 -7.00
N LEU A 67 -6.97 -11.52 -7.99
CA LEU A 67 -7.46 -10.44 -8.85
C LEU A 67 -8.49 -10.97 -9.85
N ALA A 68 -8.25 -12.15 -10.43
CA ALA A 68 -9.21 -12.81 -11.31
C ALA A 68 -10.53 -13.10 -10.57
N GLU A 69 -10.45 -13.62 -9.34
CA GLU A 69 -11.61 -13.88 -8.50
C GLU A 69 -12.42 -12.61 -8.20
N ALA A 70 -11.76 -11.50 -7.90
CA ALA A 70 -12.43 -10.21 -7.68
C ALA A 70 -13.20 -9.73 -8.92
N ILE A 71 -12.63 -9.91 -10.12
CA ILE A 71 -13.29 -9.58 -11.38
C ILE A 71 -14.51 -10.47 -11.59
N LEU A 72 -14.36 -11.79 -11.44
CA LEU A 72 -15.46 -12.75 -11.57
C LEU A 72 -16.60 -12.42 -10.61
N PHE A 73 -16.29 -12.24 -9.33
CA PHE A 73 -17.27 -11.88 -8.30
C PHE A 73 -18.05 -10.62 -8.68
N ARG A 74 -17.36 -9.60 -9.20
CA ARG A 74 -18.00 -8.34 -9.61
C ARG A 74 -18.94 -8.54 -10.80
N LEU A 75 -18.52 -9.29 -11.82
CA LEU A 75 -19.33 -9.56 -13.02
C LEU A 75 -20.56 -10.40 -12.69
N PHE A 76 -20.39 -11.50 -11.95
CA PHE A 76 -21.51 -12.35 -11.54
C PHE A 76 -22.54 -11.58 -10.71
N ARG A 77 -22.10 -10.76 -9.75
CA ARG A 77 -23.03 -9.93 -8.96
C ARG A 77 -23.75 -8.87 -9.79
N ALA A 78 -23.05 -8.22 -10.71
CA ALA A 78 -23.65 -7.22 -11.58
C ALA A 78 -24.75 -7.86 -12.46
N PHE A 79 -24.44 -9.01 -13.06
CA PHE A 79 -25.38 -9.74 -13.91
C PHE A 79 -26.60 -10.25 -13.12
N SER A 80 -26.35 -10.92 -11.98
CA SER A 80 -27.38 -11.39 -11.04
C SER A 80 -28.35 -10.27 -10.67
N SER A 81 -27.81 -9.10 -10.28
CA SER A 81 -28.62 -7.95 -9.88
C SER A 81 -29.40 -7.34 -11.03
N TYR A 82 -28.82 -7.25 -12.23
CA TYR A 82 -29.45 -6.62 -13.37
C TYR A 82 -30.62 -7.44 -13.92
N PHE A 83 -30.43 -8.76 -14.04
CA PHE A 83 -31.46 -9.68 -14.54
C PHE A 83 -32.36 -10.26 -13.45
N ASN A 84 -32.15 -9.89 -12.18
CA ASN A 84 -32.87 -10.40 -11.02
C ASN A 84 -32.83 -11.94 -10.93
N ILE A 85 -31.66 -12.52 -11.16
CA ILE A 85 -31.39 -13.96 -11.07
C ILE A 85 -30.67 -14.24 -9.75
N PRO A 86 -31.06 -15.24 -8.95
CA PRO A 86 -30.31 -15.62 -7.75
C PRO A 86 -28.83 -15.86 -8.05
N TYR A 87 -27.94 -15.38 -7.17
CA TYR A 87 -26.50 -15.45 -7.41
C TYR A 87 -26.02 -16.88 -7.70
N ASP A 88 -26.53 -17.86 -6.95
CA ASP A 88 -26.19 -19.29 -7.10
C ASP A 88 -26.68 -19.90 -8.43
N GLU A 89 -27.66 -19.27 -9.08
CA GLU A 89 -28.18 -19.68 -10.38
C GLU A 89 -27.52 -18.94 -11.55
N THR A 90 -26.83 -17.84 -11.27
CA THR A 90 -26.21 -16.99 -12.29
C THR A 90 -25.23 -17.74 -13.20
N PRO A 91 -24.39 -18.69 -12.70
CA PRO A 91 -23.51 -19.48 -13.56
C PRO A 91 -24.22 -20.36 -14.61
N LYS A 92 -25.54 -20.56 -14.51
CA LYS A 92 -26.31 -21.26 -15.55
C LYS A 92 -26.53 -20.40 -16.79
N TYR A 93 -26.53 -19.07 -16.62
CA TYR A 93 -26.88 -18.09 -17.65
C TYR A 93 -25.69 -17.24 -18.09
N LEU A 94 -24.67 -17.07 -17.24
CA LEU A 94 -23.45 -16.33 -17.55
C LEU A 94 -22.25 -17.26 -17.51
N HIS A 95 -21.67 -17.50 -18.68
CA HIS A 95 -20.54 -18.40 -18.87
C HIS A 95 -19.29 -17.57 -19.09
N ILE A 96 -18.34 -17.63 -18.15
CA ILE A 96 -17.12 -16.83 -18.20
C ILE A 96 -15.91 -17.73 -18.43
N THR A 97 -15.18 -17.47 -19.50
CA THR A 97 -13.92 -18.14 -19.83
C THR A 97 -12.74 -17.19 -19.65
N ILE A 98 -11.67 -17.64 -19.00
CA ILE A 98 -10.42 -16.86 -18.84
C ILE A 98 -9.35 -17.47 -19.73
N ASN A 99 -8.68 -16.63 -20.55
CA ASN A 99 -7.56 -17.06 -21.40
C ASN A 99 -6.56 -15.91 -21.68
N ASP A 100 -5.53 -16.16 -22.49
CA ASP A 100 -4.51 -15.16 -22.87
C ASP A 100 -4.64 -14.62 -24.30
N TYR A 101 -5.33 -15.36 -25.16
CA TYR A 101 -5.41 -15.13 -26.61
C TYR A 101 -6.62 -14.28 -27.03
N GLY A 102 -7.59 -14.07 -26.14
CA GLY A 102 -8.77 -13.24 -26.39
C GLY A 102 -9.96 -14.00 -27.00
N PRO A 103 -10.90 -13.30 -27.65
CA PRO A 103 -12.11 -13.90 -28.23
C PRO A 103 -11.77 -14.80 -29.42
N TYR A 104 -12.53 -15.87 -29.59
CA TYR A 104 -12.38 -16.88 -30.66
C TYR A 104 -13.59 -16.93 -31.61
N THR A 105 -14.51 -15.98 -31.49
CA THR A 105 -15.69 -15.76 -32.34
C THR A 105 -15.98 -14.24 -32.40
N ASP A 106 -17.02 -13.83 -33.13
CA ASP A 106 -17.48 -12.45 -33.16
C ASP A 106 -17.71 -11.92 -31.73
N TYR A 107 -17.26 -10.69 -31.49
CA TYR A 107 -17.17 -10.17 -30.13
C TYR A 107 -17.47 -8.67 -30.03
N ILE A 108 -17.90 -8.28 -28.84
CA ILE A 108 -18.02 -6.88 -28.44
C ILE A 108 -17.11 -6.65 -27.23
N PRO A 109 -16.11 -5.76 -27.30
CA PRO A 109 -15.33 -5.40 -26.12
C PRO A 109 -16.23 -4.68 -25.10
N LEU A 110 -16.29 -5.21 -23.88
CA LEU A 110 -17.09 -4.67 -22.79
C LEU A 110 -16.27 -3.79 -21.84
N PHE A 111 -15.05 -4.21 -21.53
CA PHE A 111 -14.18 -3.49 -20.59
C PHE A 111 -12.73 -3.52 -21.04
N SER A 112 -12.08 -2.38 -20.89
CA SER A 112 -10.64 -2.21 -21.06
C SER A 112 -9.96 -2.12 -19.69
N LEU A 113 -8.74 -2.64 -19.59
CA LEU A 113 -7.85 -2.39 -18.46
C LEU A 113 -7.26 -0.99 -18.60
N ALA A 114 -7.40 -0.15 -17.58
CA ALA A 114 -6.93 1.22 -17.59
C ALA A 114 -6.18 1.58 -16.30
N LEU A 115 -5.17 2.45 -16.42
CA LEU A 115 -4.66 3.22 -15.29
C LEU A 115 -5.61 4.39 -15.07
N VAL A 116 -6.23 4.45 -13.89
CA VAL A 116 -7.12 5.56 -13.51
C VAL A 116 -6.37 6.48 -12.55
N PRO A 117 -6.21 7.78 -12.86
CA PRO A 117 -5.58 8.74 -11.97
C PRO A 117 -6.33 8.81 -10.65
N ARG A 118 -5.59 8.68 -9.53
CA ARG A 118 -6.15 8.79 -8.20
C ARG A 118 -6.48 10.25 -7.90
N GLN A 119 -7.71 10.53 -7.45
CA GLN A 119 -8.16 11.88 -7.10
C GLN A 119 -8.87 11.87 -5.73
N PRO A 120 -8.59 12.85 -4.84
CA PRO A 120 -7.57 13.89 -4.96
C PRO A 120 -6.14 13.33 -4.85
N VAL A 121 -5.20 13.90 -5.60
CA VAL A 121 -3.77 13.57 -5.46
C VAL A 121 -3.25 14.18 -4.16
N LYS A 122 -3.07 13.35 -3.12
CA LYS A 122 -2.39 13.76 -1.89
C LYS A 122 -0.88 13.69 -2.12
N ILE A 123 -0.18 14.82 -1.96
CA ILE A 123 1.29 14.82 -1.91
C ILE A 123 1.69 14.21 -0.57
N PHE A 124 2.21 12.99 -0.60
CA PHE A 124 2.90 12.41 0.55
C PHE A 124 4.29 13.02 0.62
N ARG A 125 4.46 14.01 1.51
CA ARG A 125 5.78 14.56 1.83
C ARG A 125 6.48 13.57 2.75
N MET A 126 7.44 12.83 2.22
CA MET A 126 8.33 12.01 3.05
C MET A 126 9.12 12.93 3.98
N SER A 127 9.33 12.52 5.24
CA SER A 127 9.96 13.39 6.23
C SER A 127 11.49 13.41 6.05
N GLN A 128 12.13 14.55 6.34
CA GLN A 128 13.60 14.66 6.45
C GLN A 128 14.16 13.86 7.64
N ARG A 129 13.32 13.17 8.41
CA ARG A 129 13.66 12.54 9.70
C ARG A 129 13.02 11.15 9.85
N GLY A 130 13.00 10.37 8.76
CA GLY A 130 12.66 8.95 8.84
C GLY A 130 13.76 8.14 9.53
N MET A 131 13.69 6.81 9.46
CA MET A 131 14.69 5.93 10.08
C MET A 131 16.15 6.29 9.71
N GLU A 132 16.94 6.63 10.71
CA GLU A 132 18.36 6.96 10.60
C GLU A 132 19.25 5.87 11.20
N ILE A 133 20.50 5.80 10.74
CA ILE A 133 21.54 4.99 11.37
C ILE A 133 22.19 5.86 12.44
N ILE A 134 22.05 5.46 13.71
CA ILE A 134 22.67 6.13 14.85
C ILE A 134 24.12 5.66 15.00
N GLU A 135 24.34 4.35 14.98
CA GLU A 135 25.65 3.74 15.15
C GLU A 135 25.80 2.52 14.25
N LYS A 136 26.99 2.35 13.66
CA LYS A 136 27.35 1.18 12.86
C LYS A 136 28.72 0.66 13.29
N SER A 137 28.76 -0.60 13.71
CA SER A 137 29.99 -1.33 13.99
C SER A 137 29.98 -2.71 13.30
N GLN A 138 31.06 -3.50 13.48
CA GLN A 138 31.10 -4.87 12.94
C GLN A 138 30.14 -5.84 13.65
N ARG A 139 29.63 -5.47 14.83
CA ARG A 139 28.82 -6.36 15.69
C ARG A 139 27.43 -5.80 16.00
N GLU A 140 27.17 -4.55 15.63
CA GLU A 140 25.99 -3.83 16.05
C GLU A 140 25.56 -2.82 14.99
N LEU A 141 24.25 -2.66 14.84
CA LEU A 141 23.62 -1.57 14.10
C LEU A 141 22.53 -0.98 15.01
N ILE A 142 22.70 0.29 15.36
CA ILE A 142 21.69 1.06 16.07
C ILE A 142 21.00 1.98 15.05
N VAL A 143 19.68 1.90 15.00
CA VAL A 143 18.82 2.75 14.16
C VAL A 143 17.88 3.54 15.04
N GLY A 144 17.48 4.72 14.59
CA GLY A 144 16.49 5.54 15.29
C GLY A 144 15.53 6.21 14.34
N GLY A 145 14.39 6.69 14.82
CA GLY A 145 13.38 7.32 13.97
C GLY A 145 11.98 7.18 14.54
N TYR A 146 11.01 7.85 13.90
CA TYR A 146 9.62 7.75 14.31
C TYR A 146 9.02 6.40 13.91
N ALA A 147 8.41 5.68 14.86
CA ALA A 147 7.64 4.46 14.62
C ALA A 147 6.21 4.75 14.16
N ALA A 148 5.66 5.89 14.58
CA ALA A 148 4.36 6.41 14.18
C ALA A 148 4.31 7.93 14.36
N THR A 149 3.56 8.61 13.49
CA THR A 149 3.17 10.02 13.63
C THR A 149 1.66 10.13 13.86
N SER A 150 1.18 11.33 14.17
CA SER A 150 -0.25 11.64 14.31
C SER A 150 -0.96 11.95 12.97
N ASP A 151 -0.33 11.61 11.85
CA ASP A 151 -0.93 11.71 10.52
C ASP A 151 -1.87 10.54 10.22
N ILE A 152 -2.84 10.76 9.34
CA ILE A 152 -3.64 9.67 8.75
C ILE A 152 -2.74 8.82 7.86
N ASP A 153 -2.65 7.55 8.19
CA ASP A 153 -1.75 6.58 7.58
C ASP A 153 -2.30 5.98 6.26
N ALA A 154 -1.60 5.00 5.71
CA ALA A 154 -1.97 4.35 4.44
C ALA A 154 -3.22 3.46 4.54
N VAL A 155 -3.61 3.02 5.74
CA VAL A 155 -4.78 2.18 6.00
C VAL A 155 -5.99 2.98 6.52
N GLN A 156 -5.91 4.32 6.46
CA GLN A 156 -6.96 5.24 6.93
C GLN A 156 -7.16 5.20 8.44
N GLU A 157 -6.08 5.04 9.20
CA GLU A 157 -6.07 5.16 10.66
C GLU A 157 -5.24 6.37 11.08
N ARG A 158 -5.61 6.99 12.21
CA ARG A 158 -4.84 8.06 12.84
C ARG A 158 -4.61 7.73 14.30
N ILE A 159 -3.34 7.57 14.69
CA ILE A 159 -2.94 7.43 16.09
C ILE A 159 -2.84 8.83 16.69
N SER A 160 -3.79 9.19 17.54
CA SER A 160 -3.78 10.50 18.22
C SER A 160 -2.53 10.69 19.08
N GLU A 161 -2.19 11.94 19.41
CA GLU A 161 -1.10 12.23 20.37
C GLU A 161 -1.33 11.55 21.72
N LYS A 162 -2.59 11.47 22.17
CA LYS A 162 -2.98 10.76 23.39
C LYS A 162 -2.66 9.27 23.30
N ALA A 163 -2.96 8.64 22.16
CA ALA A 163 -2.63 7.24 21.91
C ALA A 163 -1.11 7.03 21.84
N LEU A 164 -0.35 7.90 21.18
CA LEU A 164 1.12 7.83 21.14
C LEU A 164 1.74 7.86 22.54
N GLN A 165 1.26 8.76 23.41
CA GLN A 165 1.69 8.82 24.82
C GLN A 165 1.35 7.51 25.57
N SER A 166 0.19 6.91 25.27
CA SER A 166 -0.26 5.66 25.90
C SER A 166 0.58 4.46 25.45
N ILE A 167 0.90 4.40 24.15
CA ILE A 167 1.81 3.41 23.55
C ILE A 167 3.19 3.53 24.19
N PHE A 168 3.74 4.75 24.31
CA PHE A 168 5.05 4.97 24.90
C PHE A 168 5.11 4.61 26.39
N LYS A 169 4.05 4.94 27.13
CA LYS A 169 3.91 4.50 28.53
C LYS A 169 3.89 2.98 28.63
N SER A 170 3.12 2.30 27.79
CA SER A 170 3.08 0.84 27.73
C SER A 170 4.44 0.24 27.35
N PHE A 171 5.13 0.80 26.36
CA PHE A 171 6.48 0.42 25.95
C PHE A 171 7.48 0.48 27.13
N LYS A 172 7.45 1.56 27.91
CA LYS A 172 8.29 1.69 29.12
C LYS A 172 7.98 0.64 30.19
N GLN A 173 6.73 0.20 30.27
CA GLN A 173 6.29 -0.85 31.20
C GLN A 173 6.59 -2.25 30.68
N THR A 174 6.76 -2.43 29.37
CA THR A 174 7.13 -3.70 28.75
C THR A 174 8.56 -4.09 29.17
N PRO A 175 8.81 -5.32 29.64
CA PRO A 175 10.17 -5.80 29.92
C PRO A 175 11.07 -5.75 28.68
N GLU A 176 12.36 -5.50 28.86
CA GLU A 176 13.31 -5.25 27.76
C GLU A 176 13.34 -6.38 26.72
N GLU A 177 13.22 -7.62 27.16
CA GLU A 177 13.20 -8.81 26.29
C GLU A 177 11.98 -8.90 25.37
N PHE A 178 10.89 -8.19 25.70
CA PHE A 178 9.66 -8.16 24.91
C PHE A 178 9.52 -6.88 24.07
N ARG A 179 10.51 -5.98 24.12
CA ARG A 179 10.57 -4.77 23.29
C ARG A 179 11.08 -5.14 21.89
N ASN A 180 10.29 -5.93 21.17
CA ASN A 180 10.73 -6.58 19.96
C ASN A 180 10.92 -5.59 18.80
N LEU A 181 12.05 -5.71 18.10
CA LEU A 181 12.24 -5.17 16.75
C LEU A 181 12.16 -6.31 15.74
N MET A 182 11.11 -6.32 14.93
CA MET A 182 10.80 -7.39 13.98
C MET A 182 11.15 -6.99 12.55
N TRP A 183 11.27 -7.98 11.67
CA TRP A 183 11.32 -7.76 10.23
C TRP A 183 9.90 -7.80 9.66
N ASP A 184 9.41 -6.68 9.12
CA ASP A 184 8.18 -6.61 8.32
C ASP A 184 6.95 -7.27 8.97
N HIS A 185 6.75 -7.09 10.28
CA HIS A 185 5.68 -7.71 11.07
C HIS A 185 5.63 -9.26 10.97
N THR A 186 6.72 -9.90 10.53
CA THR A 186 6.88 -11.35 10.54
C THR A 186 7.24 -11.86 11.93
N SER A 187 7.25 -13.18 12.12
CA SER A 187 7.75 -13.81 13.35
C SER A 187 9.28 -13.72 13.52
N THR A 188 10.00 -13.07 12.59
CA THR A 188 11.46 -12.94 12.65
C THR A 188 11.85 -11.70 13.46
N GLN A 189 12.27 -11.91 14.70
CA GLN A 189 12.87 -10.86 15.52
C GLN A 189 14.29 -10.57 15.05
N ILE A 190 14.55 -9.32 14.67
CA ILE A 190 15.86 -8.84 14.19
C ILE A 190 16.57 -7.94 15.19
N GLY A 191 15.96 -7.66 16.33
CA GLY A 191 16.54 -6.81 17.36
C GLY A 191 15.62 -6.54 18.54
N VAL A 192 15.99 -5.52 19.30
CA VAL A 192 15.23 -4.99 20.43
C VAL A 192 15.17 -3.47 20.37
N LEU A 193 14.13 -2.87 20.93
CA LEU A 193 14.02 -1.44 21.11
C LEU A 193 14.68 -1.02 22.44
N LEU A 194 15.36 0.12 22.41
CA LEU A 194 16.05 0.70 23.54
C LEU A 194 15.29 1.93 24.04
N GLU A 195 15.23 2.10 25.36
CA GLU A 195 14.78 3.38 25.93
C GLU A 195 15.82 4.49 25.70
N LYS A 196 17.10 4.13 25.72
CA LYS A 196 18.22 5.06 25.59
C LYS A 196 19.43 4.40 24.93
N HIS A 197 20.14 5.16 24.10
CA HIS A 197 21.46 4.82 23.56
C HIS A 197 22.30 6.09 23.52
N GLU A 198 23.39 6.12 24.29
CA GLU A 198 24.25 7.30 24.46
C GLU A 198 23.47 8.56 24.91
N ASP A 199 23.47 9.61 24.09
CA ASP A 199 22.76 10.87 24.30
C ASP A 199 21.34 10.89 23.70
N LYS A 200 20.95 9.82 22.99
CA LYS A 200 19.62 9.68 22.40
C LYS A 200 18.71 8.83 23.28
N GLU A 201 17.45 9.24 23.39
CA GLU A 201 16.38 8.49 24.06
C GLU A 201 15.19 8.28 23.13
N SER A 202 14.41 7.24 23.40
CA SER A 202 13.08 7.08 22.81
C SER A 202 12.11 8.05 23.50
N TYR A 203 11.28 8.77 22.75
CA TYR A 203 10.39 9.81 23.28
C TYR A 203 9.13 9.99 22.41
N VAL A 204 8.15 10.72 22.93
CA VAL A 204 7.00 11.21 22.16
C VAL A 204 7.05 12.72 22.13
N ASP A 205 7.00 13.31 20.95
CA ASP A 205 6.91 14.76 20.72
C ASP A 205 5.70 15.10 19.84
N GLU A 206 5.61 16.36 19.40
CA GLU A 206 4.55 16.84 18.51
C GLU A 206 4.55 16.16 17.12
N LYS A 207 5.64 15.47 16.75
CA LYS A 207 5.78 14.80 15.45
C LYS A 207 5.37 13.34 15.54
N GLY A 208 5.63 12.68 16.66
CA GLY A 208 5.30 11.28 16.80
C GLY A 208 6.02 10.57 17.93
N TRP A 209 6.00 9.24 17.86
CA TRP A 209 6.75 8.38 18.76
C TRP A 209 8.10 8.00 18.15
N TYR A 210 9.18 8.61 18.65
CA TYR A 210 10.56 8.33 18.27
C TYR A 210 11.09 7.13 19.06
N ILE A 211 11.72 6.18 18.37
CA ILE A 211 12.29 4.97 18.94
C ILE A 211 13.76 4.79 18.56
N ILE A 212 14.44 3.98 19.34
CA ILE A 212 15.79 3.49 19.07
C ILE A 212 15.75 1.97 18.98
N GLY A 213 16.26 1.39 17.90
CA GLY A 213 16.32 -0.05 17.68
C GLY A 213 17.76 -0.55 17.58
N LYS A 214 18.08 -1.61 18.32
CA LYS A 214 19.34 -2.34 18.25
C LYS A 214 19.15 -3.64 17.49
N LEU A 215 19.79 -3.78 16.33
CA LEU A 215 19.75 -5.03 15.58
C LEU A 215 20.68 -6.07 16.19
N ARG A 216 20.24 -7.33 16.21
CA ARG A 216 21.03 -8.49 16.63
C ARG A 216 21.88 -9.02 15.47
N TYR A 217 23.08 -9.49 15.76
CA TYR A 217 24.04 -9.98 14.76
C TYR A 217 24.40 -11.45 14.94
N ASP A 218 23.68 -12.19 15.78
CA ASP A 218 23.92 -13.61 16.00
C ASP A 218 23.25 -14.49 14.93
N ILE A 219 22.15 -14.04 14.31
CA ILE A 219 21.44 -14.79 13.26
C ILE A 219 21.73 -14.28 11.84
N PRO A 220 21.85 -15.16 10.81
CA PRO A 220 22.17 -14.76 9.44
C PRO A 220 21.17 -13.79 8.80
N VAL A 221 19.87 -13.96 9.11
CA VAL A 221 18.80 -13.13 8.54
C VAL A 221 18.94 -11.68 9.03
N ALA A 222 19.13 -11.46 10.32
CA ALA A 222 19.31 -10.13 10.89
C ALA A 222 20.58 -9.44 10.34
N LYS A 223 21.70 -10.17 10.17
CA LYS A 223 22.90 -9.64 9.49
C LYS A 223 22.61 -9.17 8.07
N THR A 224 21.83 -9.96 7.32
CA THR A 224 21.47 -9.63 5.93
C THR A 224 20.61 -8.38 5.86
N ILE A 225 19.64 -8.25 6.78
CA ILE A 225 18.78 -7.07 6.87
C ILE A 225 19.58 -5.85 7.28
N ALA A 226 20.45 -5.96 8.29
CA ALA A 226 21.34 -4.89 8.71
C ALA A 226 22.21 -4.38 7.55
N LYS A 227 22.78 -5.29 6.74
CA LYS A 227 23.53 -4.95 5.53
C LYS A 227 22.67 -4.15 4.53
N LYS A 228 21.44 -4.59 4.26
CA LYS A 228 20.53 -3.88 3.35
C LYS A 228 20.17 -2.48 3.85
N ILE A 229 19.92 -2.32 5.16
CA ILE A 229 19.64 -1.02 5.78
C ILE A 229 20.84 -0.09 5.62
N ILE A 230 22.06 -0.60 5.84
CA ILE A 230 23.29 0.18 5.68
C ILE A 230 23.49 0.62 4.23
N GLU A 231 23.21 -0.25 3.26
CA GLU A 231 23.40 0.02 1.83
C GLU A 231 22.33 0.96 1.27
N ASN A 232 21.08 0.82 1.72
CA ASN A 232 19.92 1.55 1.21
C ASN A 232 19.01 2.04 2.35
N PRO A 233 19.47 2.92 3.25
CA PRO A 233 18.71 3.31 4.44
C PRO A 233 17.36 3.96 4.11
N ALA A 234 17.30 4.72 3.01
CA ALA A 234 16.07 5.36 2.53
C ALA A 234 14.99 4.37 2.06
N ASP A 235 15.33 3.10 1.85
CA ASP A 235 14.37 2.09 1.42
C ASP A 235 13.59 1.50 2.61
N PHE A 236 13.94 1.84 3.86
CA PHE A 236 13.34 1.27 5.07
C PHE A 236 12.78 2.35 6.00
N GLY A 237 11.72 2.01 6.74
CA GLY A 237 11.17 2.82 7.83
C GLY A 237 10.68 1.92 8.97
N PHE A 238 10.21 2.54 10.05
CA PHE A 238 9.57 1.83 11.14
C PHE A 238 8.06 1.74 10.94
N SER A 239 7.48 0.65 11.43
CA SER A 239 6.03 0.45 11.51
C SER A 239 5.69 -0.22 12.83
N VAL A 240 4.64 0.24 13.49
CA VAL A 240 4.24 -0.24 14.82
C VAL A 240 3.01 -1.13 14.74
N LYS A 241 3.00 -2.19 15.53
CA LYS A 241 1.77 -2.92 15.85
C LYS A 241 1.35 -2.56 17.27
N ILE A 242 0.09 -2.16 17.40
CA ILE A 242 -0.50 -1.70 18.65
C ILE A 242 -1.75 -2.52 18.98
N GLY A 243 -2.07 -2.60 20.26
CA GLY A 243 -3.36 -3.09 20.73
C GLY A 243 -4.23 -1.91 21.15
N VAL A 244 -5.52 -1.96 20.83
CA VAL A 244 -6.50 -0.95 21.24
C VAL A 244 -7.37 -1.56 22.34
N PRO A 245 -7.47 -0.93 23.53
CA PRO A 245 -8.32 -1.43 24.60
C PRO A 245 -9.79 -1.13 24.29
N GLY A 246 -10.54 -2.14 23.86
CA GLY A 246 -11.98 -2.06 23.62
C GLY A 246 -12.39 -2.22 22.14
N ASP A 247 -13.69 -2.36 21.90
CA ASP A 247 -14.27 -2.61 20.57
C ASP A 247 -14.75 -1.32 19.87
N GLU A 248 -14.59 -0.15 20.48
CA GLU A 248 -15.09 1.11 19.93
C GLU A 248 -14.17 1.65 18.82
N ILE A 249 -14.60 1.46 17.57
CA ILE A 249 -13.99 2.08 16.39
C ILE A 249 -14.58 3.48 16.24
N LYS A 250 -13.81 4.50 16.61
CA LYS A 250 -14.21 5.90 16.40
C LYS A 250 -13.92 6.32 14.96
N GLN A 251 -14.94 6.34 14.11
CA GLN A 251 -14.80 6.86 12.75
C GLN A 251 -14.96 8.39 12.74
N VAL A 252 -13.98 9.11 12.17
CA VAL A 252 -13.98 10.56 12.05
C VAL A 252 -13.89 10.94 10.57
N CYS A 253 -14.72 11.87 10.13
CA CYS A 253 -14.66 12.42 8.77
C CYS A 253 -14.34 13.92 8.81
N LEU A 254 -13.29 14.32 8.09
CA LEU A 254 -12.88 15.71 7.88
C LEU A 254 -13.06 16.04 6.39
N GLY A 255 -14.21 16.64 6.05
CA GLY A 255 -14.62 16.79 4.66
C GLY A 255 -14.85 15.43 4.00
N ASP A 256 -14.19 15.18 2.87
CA ASP A 256 -14.29 13.93 2.11
C ASP A 256 -13.33 12.83 2.60
N VAL A 257 -12.53 13.10 3.63
CA VAL A 257 -11.58 12.12 4.19
C VAL A 257 -12.14 11.56 5.48
N CYS A 258 -12.50 10.28 5.45
CA CYS A 258 -12.86 9.52 6.65
C CYS A 258 -11.71 8.61 7.07
N PHE A 259 -11.51 8.47 8.38
CA PHE A 259 -10.47 7.64 8.97
C PHE A 259 -10.91 7.16 10.36
N THR A 260 -10.26 6.10 10.85
CA THR A 260 -10.42 5.62 12.22
C THR A 260 -9.49 6.41 13.14
N GLU A 261 -10.05 7.03 14.17
CA GLU A 261 -9.30 7.71 15.22
C GLU A 261 -8.98 6.75 16.36
N ILE A 262 -7.69 6.59 16.65
CA ILE A 262 -7.21 5.79 17.78
C ILE A 262 -6.82 6.76 18.92
N GLU A 263 -7.61 6.74 19.99
CA GLU A 263 -7.42 7.64 21.15
C GLU A 263 -6.62 7.01 22.29
N GLU A 264 -6.63 5.68 22.39
CA GLU A 264 -5.89 4.91 23.37
C GLU A 264 -5.35 3.64 22.73
N ALA A 265 -4.11 3.28 23.05
CA ALA A 265 -3.46 2.09 22.56
C ALA A 265 -2.29 1.67 23.46
N TYR A 266 -1.86 0.43 23.33
CA TYR A 266 -0.71 -0.13 24.03
C TYR A 266 0.26 -0.81 23.05
N PHE A 267 1.53 -0.89 23.45
CA PHE A 267 2.61 -1.40 22.61
C PHE A 267 2.54 -2.93 22.48
N ILE A 268 2.69 -3.45 21.25
CA ILE A 268 2.85 -4.90 20.98
C ILE A 268 4.23 -5.18 20.39
N GLU A 269 4.56 -4.56 19.25
CA GLU A 269 5.90 -4.65 18.65
C GLU A 269 6.17 -3.49 17.69
N THR A 270 7.42 -3.35 17.28
CA THR A 270 7.80 -2.49 16.15
C THR A 270 8.61 -3.28 15.14
N SER A 271 8.45 -2.93 13.88
CA SER A 271 9.09 -3.57 12.75
C SER A 271 9.91 -2.58 11.93
N VAL A 272 11.05 -3.03 11.40
CA VAL A 272 11.67 -2.39 10.24
C VAL A 272 11.04 -2.98 8.99
N THR A 273 10.55 -2.12 8.10
CA THR A 273 9.86 -2.55 6.87
C THR A 273 10.16 -1.62 5.70
N PRO A 274 10.18 -2.13 4.46
CA PRO A 274 10.18 -1.28 3.26
C PRO A 274 8.90 -0.47 3.07
N ASN A 275 7.78 -0.94 3.62
CA ASN A 275 6.43 -0.42 3.38
C ASN A 275 5.71 -0.13 4.72
N PRO A 276 6.15 0.88 5.48
CA PRO A 276 5.50 1.20 6.75
C PRO A 276 4.07 1.68 6.54
N ALA A 277 3.17 1.32 7.46
CA ALA A 277 1.77 1.75 7.42
C ALA A 277 1.66 3.28 7.43
N ASN A 278 2.50 3.94 8.23
CA ASN A 278 2.67 5.38 8.24
C ASN A 278 3.87 5.77 7.35
N PRO A 279 3.66 6.31 6.12
CA PRO A 279 4.76 6.58 5.20
C PRO A 279 5.73 7.67 5.67
N ALA A 280 5.34 8.50 6.64
CA ALA A 280 6.17 9.60 7.15
C ALA A 280 7.39 9.10 7.95
N THR A 281 7.38 7.83 8.39
CA THR A 281 8.47 7.18 9.13
C THR A 281 9.65 6.77 8.23
N LYS A 282 9.48 6.83 6.90
CA LYS A 282 10.50 6.49 5.93
C LYS A 282 11.36 7.72 5.58
N PRO A 283 12.70 7.61 5.49
CA PRO A 283 13.58 8.73 5.16
C PRO A 283 13.35 9.24 3.74
N LEU A 284 13.56 10.53 3.53
CA LEU A 284 13.72 11.08 2.19
C LEU A 284 14.93 10.47 1.50
N LYS A 285 14.71 9.92 0.30
CA LYS A 285 15.80 9.58 -0.62
C LYS A 285 16.35 10.90 -1.18
N ILE A 286 17.47 11.37 -0.64
CA ILE A 286 18.20 12.50 -1.24
C ILE A 286 18.75 11.98 -2.56
N LEU A 287 18.12 12.37 -3.66
CA LEU A 287 18.70 12.23 -4.99
C LEU A 287 19.87 13.22 -5.03
N ASN A 288 21.08 12.73 -4.82
CA ASN A 288 22.27 13.54 -5.08
C ASN A 288 22.23 13.96 -6.55
N GLU A 289 22.43 15.26 -6.78
CA GLU A 289 22.56 15.91 -8.09
C GLU A 289 23.63 15.24 -8.97
#